data_AF-A0A1V4U3R5-F1
#
_entry.id   AF-A0A1V4U3R5-F1
#
_cell.length_a   1.000
_cell.length_b   1.000
_cell.length_c   1.000
_cell.angle_alpha   90.00
_cell.angle_beta   90.00
_cell.angle_gamma   90.00
#
_symmetry.space_group_name_H-M   'P 1'
#
loop_
_entity.id
_entity.type
_entity.pdbx_description
1 polymer ?
#
loop_
_entity_poly.entity_id
_entity_poly.type
_entity_poly.pdbx_seq_one_letter_code
_entity_poly.pdbx_strand_id
1 'polypeptide(L)'
;MSGQEGETLSSLFGEVIHTYTRADALRDGTLIEIPGDICREAGIIVPVAVTAGVWDLIAPEDLDKMPGQSVAGRTWDLLWMLACAARTPRARGRSSITFQCIFLTQREAMGGAEVTEHKTISLRSLCGPGDQGEPVITIMLPWED
;
A
#
# COMPACT_ATOMS: atom_id res chain seq x y z
N MET A 1 27.51 -40.03 -28.49
CA MET A 1 27.96 -39.49 -27.19
C MET A 1 28.24 -38.02 -27.45
N SER A 2 27.62 -37.03 -26.82
CA SER A 2 26.78 -36.96 -25.62
C SER A 2 26.14 -35.56 -25.67
N GLY A 3 24.84 -35.47 -25.41
CA GLY A 3 24.12 -34.20 -25.30
C GLY A 3 24.51 -33.47 -24.02
N GLN A 4 24.75 -32.17 -24.11
CA GLN A 4 24.87 -31.32 -22.92
C GLN A 4 23.46 -31.03 -22.40
N GLU A 5 23.16 -31.59 -21.23
CA GLU A 5 21.99 -31.28 -20.42
C GLU A 5 22.07 -29.81 -19.98
N GLY A 6 20.98 -29.07 -20.19
CA GLY A 6 20.84 -27.72 -19.71
C GLY A 6 20.76 -27.72 -18.18
N GLU A 7 21.75 -27.16 -17.52
CA GLU A 7 21.72 -26.91 -16.08
C GLU A 7 20.54 -25.99 -15.76
N THR A 8 19.57 -26.51 -15.00
CA THR A 8 18.42 -25.76 -14.52
C THR A 8 18.87 -24.75 -13.45
N LEU A 9 18.28 -23.55 -13.47
CA LEU A 9 18.55 -22.45 -12.53
C LEU A 9 18.50 -22.85 -11.05
N SER A 10 17.77 -23.92 -10.72
CA SER A 10 17.71 -24.53 -9.38
C SER A 10 19.05 -25.08 -8.88
N SER A 11 19.96 -25.49 -9.78
CA SER A 11 21.29 -25.99 -9.39
C SER A 11 22.20 -24.84 -8.87
N LEU A 12 21.96 -23.61 -9.33
CA LEU A 12 22.77 -22.44 -8.98
C LEU A 12 22.32 -21.72 -7.70
N PHE A 13 21.04 -21.80 -7.34
CA PHE A 13 20.44 -21.02 -6.24
C PHE A 13 19.79 -21.86 -5.13
N GLY A 14 19.77 -23.19 -5.26
CA GLY A 14 19.09 -24.08 -4.32
C GLY A 14 17.57 -24.18 -4.56
N GLU A 15 16.89 -25.01 -3.78
CA GLU A 15 15.44 -25.16 -3.79
C GLU A 15 14.80 -23.89 -3.20
N VAL A 16 13.79 -23.31 -3.84
CA VAL A 16 13.06 -22.14 -3.32
C VAL A 16 12.36 -22.55 -2.04
N ILE A 17 12.85 -22.08 -0.89
CA ILE A 17 12.47 -22.64 0.42
C ILE A 17 11.11 -22.10 0.91
N HIS A 18 10.63 -20.97 0.37
CA HIS A 18 9.27 -20.46 0.55
C HIS A 18 9.02 -19.29 -0.40
N THR A 19 7.97 -19.35 -1.23
CA THR A 19 7.49 -18.17 -1.97
C THR A 19 6.47 -17.46 -1.10
N TYR A 20 6.81 -16.29 -0.56
CA TYR A 20 5.86 -15.46 0.19
C TYR A 20 4.90 -14.78 -0.80
N THR A 21 3.62 -15.13 -0.72
CA THR A 21 2.58 -14.67 -1.67
C THR A 21 1.85 -13.43 -1.16
N ARG A 22 1.15 -12.72 -2.05
CA ARG A 22 0.24 -11.63 -1.65
C ARG A 22 -0.86 -12.16 -0.74
N ALA A 23 -1.40 -13.35 -1.02
CA ALA A 23 -2.39 -14.00 -0.18
C ALA A 23 -1.85 -14.30 1.23
N ASP A 24 -0.56 -14.60 1.38
CA ASP A 24 0.05 -14.76 2.71
C ASP A 24 0.14 -13.42 3.43
N ALA A 25 0.58 -12.36 2.74
CA ALA A 25 0.66 -11.01 3.30
C ALA A 25 -0.70 -10.43 3.72
N LEU A 26 -1.77 -10.77 2.99
CA LEU A 26 -3.13 -10.42 3.37
C LEU A 26 -3.60 -11.23 4.59
N ARG A 27 -3.19 -12.50 4.69
CA ARG A 27 -3.60 -13.40 5.77
C ARG A 27 -2.94 -13.05 7.10
N ASP A 28 -1.68 -12.64 7.08
CA ASP A 28 -0.91 -12.28 8.27
C ASP A 28 -1.04 -10.79 8.68
N GLY A 29 -1.71 -9.98 7.85
CA GLY A 29 -1.98 -8.56 8.14
C GLY A 29 -0.84 -7.62 7.73
N THR A 30 0.20 -8.11 7.08
CA THR A 30 1.23 -7.26 6.45
C THR A 30 0.61 -6.34 5.39
N LEU A 31 -0.37 -6.87 4.65
CA LEU A 31 -1.23 -6.13 3.74
C LEU A 31 -2.68 -6.15 4.22
N ILE A 32 -3.35 -5.00 4.06
CA ILE A 32 -4.77 -4.83 4.34
C ILE A 32 -5.45 -4.49 3.02
N GLU A 33 -6.40 -5.33 2.61
CA GLU A 33 -7.18 -5.10 1.39
C GLU A 33 -8.15 -3.94 1.56
N ILE A 34 -8.20 -3.04 0.57
CA ILE A 34 -9.15 -1.94 0.53
C ILE A 34 -10.40 -2.39 -0.24
N PRO A 35 -11.62 -2.12 0.28
CA PRO A 35 -12.85 -2.49 -0.41
C PRO A 35 -12.89 -2.00 -1.87
N GLY A 36 -13.31 -2.89 -2.78
CA GLY A 36 -13.25 -2.61 -4.20
C GLY A 36 -14.26 -1.55 -4.68
N ASP A 37 -15.36 -1.33 -3.95
CA ASP A 37 -16.36 -0.30 -4.24
C ASP A 37 -15.77 1.11 -4.11
N ILE A 38 -15.13 1.44 -2.98
CA ILE A 38 -14.50 2.75 -2.75
C ILE A 38 -13.31 2.97 -3.71
N CYS A 39 -12.57 1.91 -4.07
CA CYS A 39 -11.53 1.98 -5.10
C CYS A 39 -12.10 2.41 -6.46
N ARG A 40 -13.22 1.80 -6.88
CA ARG A 40 -13.86 2.09 -8.17
C ARG A 40 -14.43 3.49 -8.23
N GLU A 41 -14.99 3.98 -7.14
CA GLU A 41 -15.46 5.37 -7.02
C GLU A 41 -14.32 6.37 -7.23
N ALA A 42 -13.10 6.06 -6.77
CA ALA A 42 -11.90 6.85 -7.04
C ALA A 42 -11.31 6.65 -8.45
N GLY A 43 -11.90 5.76 -9.27
CA GLY A 43 -11.46 5.44 -10.62
C GLY A 43 -10.36 4.36 -10.70
N ILE A 44 -10.12 3.62 -9.61
CA ILE A 44 -9.13 2.54 -9.55
C ILE A 44 -9.86 1.20 -9.74
N ILE A 45 -9.53 0.47 -10.80
CA ILE A 45 -10.26 -0.75 -11.21
C ILE A 45 -9.51 -2.05 -10.91
N VAL A 46 -8.30 -1.95 -10.37
CA VAL A 46 -7.48 -3.10 -9.95
C VAL A 46 -7.55 -3.27 -8.43
N PRO A 47 -7.34 -4.48 -7.87
CA PRO A 47 -7.29 -4.67 -6.43
C PRO A 47 -6.25 -3.77 -5.77
N VAL A 48 -6.61 -3.18 -4.64
CA VAL A 48 -5.75 -2.29 -3.86
C VAL A 48 -5.56 -2.89 -2.47
N ALA A 49 -4.32 -2.94 -2.01
CA ALA A 49 -4.02 -3.14 -0.59
C ALA A 49 -3.10 -2.03 -0.10
N VAL A 50 -3.09 -1.83 1.21
CA VAL A 50 -2.15 -0.95 1.91
C VAL A 50 -1.31 -1.76 2.89
N THR A 51 -0.10 -1.30 3.21
CA THR A 51 0.68 -1.90 4.30
C THR A 51 0.04 -1.62 5.66
N ALA A 52 0.37 -2.41 6.68
CA ALA A 52 -0.03 -2.13 8.06
C ALA A 52 0.31 -0.69 8.50
N GLY A 53 1.51 -0.19 8.17
CA GLY A 53 1.91 1.18 8.50
C GLY A 53 1.05 2.25 7.83
N VAL A 54 0.56 2.02 6.61
CA VAL A 54 -0.41 2.92 5.97
C VAL A 54 -1.82 2.74 6.54
N TRP A 55 -2.20 1.51 6.91
CA TRP A 55 -3.48 1.25 7.57
C TRP A 55 -3.58 1.98 8.91
N ASP A 56 -2.51 2.03 9.70
CA ASP A 56 -2.47 2.80 10.97
C ASP A 56 -2.70 4.30 10.75
N LEU A 57 -2.37 4.83 9.58
CA LEU A 57 -2.72 6.20 9.20
C LEU A 57 -4.21 6.32 8.83
N ILE A 58 -4.82 5.29 8.26
CA ILE A 58 -6.24 5.33 7.85
C ILE A 58 -7.16 5.08 9.06
N ALA A 59 -6.81 4.13 9.92
CA ALA A 59 -7.62 3.65 11.03
C ALA A 59 -6.78 3.59 12.32
N PRO A 60 -6.27 4.75 12.81
CA PRO A 60 -5.54 4.77 14.07
C PRO A 60 -6.45 4.37 15.24
N GLU A 61 -5.87 3.82 16.30
CA GLU A 61 -6.63 3.34 17.47
C GLU A 61 -7.46 4.45 18.14
N ASP A 62 -7.00 5.69 18.08
CA ASP A 62 -7.61 6.88 18.68
C ASP A 62 -8.47 7.70 17.70
N LEU A 63 -8.90 7.09 16.59
CA LEU A 63 -9.73 7.76 15.59
C LEU A 63 -11.03 8.34 16.17
N ASP A 64 -11.61 7.71 17.20
CA ASP A 64 -12.81 8.17 17.90
C ASP A 64 -12.60 9.52 18.62
N LYS A 65 -11.35 9.85 18.96
CA LYS A 65 -10.95 11.14 19.53
C LYS A 65 -10.68 12.22 18.49
N MET A 66 -10.85 11.94 17.19
CA MET A 66 -10.59 12.86 16.09
C MET A 66 -11.90 13.30 15.40
N PRO A 67 -12.55 14.40 15.85
CA PRO A 67 -13.83 14.85 15.30
C PRO A 67 -13.76 15.07 13.79
N GLY A 68 -14.74 14.53 13.06
CA GLY A 68 -14.84 14.67 11.61
C GLY A 68 -13.98 13.69 10.81
N GLN A 69 -13.21 12.82 11.46
CA GLN A 69 -12.46 11.76 10.77
C GLN A 69 -13.25 10.43 10.77
N SER A 70 -13.08 9.67 9.70
CA SER A 70 -13.58 8.30 9.59
C SER A 70 -12.63 7.46 8.75
N VAL A 71 -12.65 6.13 8.93
CA VAL A 71 -11.88 5.18 8.12
C VAL A 71 -12.22 5.34 6.64
N ALA A 72 -13.52 5.42 6.32
CA ALA A 72 -13.98 5.59 4.93
C ALA A 72 -13.49 6.92 4.32
N GLY A 73 -13.61 8.04 5.04
CA GLY A 73 -13.13 9.33 4.55
C GLY A 73 -11.61 9.38 4.35
N ARG A 74 -10.84 8.82 5.29
CA ARG A 74 -9.37 8.75 5.19
C ARG A 74 -8.92 7.82 4.05
N THR A 75 -9.64 6.71 3.85
CA THR A 75 -9.44 5.82 2.69
C THR A 75 -9.72 6.57 1.39
N TRP A 76 -10.82 7.31 1.33
CA TRP A 76 -11.19 8.12 0.17
C TRP A 76 -10.12 9.16 -0.17
N ASP A 77 -9.65 9.93 0.82
CA ASP A 77 -8.61 10.94 0.64
C ASP A 77 -7.33 10.32 0.06
N LEU A 78 -6.90 9.17 0.60
CA LEU A 78 -5.73 8.44 0.12
C LEU A 78 -5.88 8.01 -1.34
N LEU A 79 -7.00 7.35 -1.68
CA LEU A 79 -7.28 6.85 -3.03
C LEU A 79 -7.42 8.00 -4.02
N TRP A 80 -8.07 9.09 -3.62
CA TRP A 80 -8.22 10.28 -4.45
C TRP A 80 -6.87 10.94 -4.76
N MET A 81 -5.99 11.06 -3.77
CA MET A 81 -4.65 11.60 -3.97
C MET A 81 -3.79 10.72 -4.88
N LEU A 82 -3.90 9.38 -4.75
CA LEU A 82 -3.29 8.45 -5.68
C LEU A 82 -3.84 8.63 -7.11
N ALA A 83 -5.17 8.69 -7.28
CA ALA A 83 -5.80 8.89 -8.58
C ALA A 83 -5.38 10.22 -9.23
N CYS A 84 -5.22 11.29 -8.44
CA CYS A 84 -4.68 12.56 -8.92
C CYS A 84 -3.23 12.41 -9.40
N ALA A 85 -2.36 11.76 -8.62
CA ALA A 85 -0.97 11.53 -8.99
C ALA A 85 -0.83 10.66 -10.27
N ALA A 86 -1.66 9.62 -10.39
CA ALA A 86 -1.67 8.71 -11.54
C ALA A 86 -2.10 9.37 -12.85
N ARG A 87 -2.95 10.41 -12.78
CA ARG A 87 -3.38 11.19 -13.95
C ARG A 87 -2.33 12.19 -14.46
N THR A 88 -1.21 12.36 -13.75
CA THR A 88 -0.16 13.29 -14.17
C THR A 88 0.70 12.71 -15.30
N PRO A 89 1.26 13.56 -16.20
CA PRO A 89 2.18 13.09 -17.23
C PRO A 89 3.40 12.32 -16.71
N ARG A 90 3.85 12.63 -15.48
CA ARG A 90 5.01 11.98 -14.84
C ARG A 90 4.76 10.52 -14.46
N ALA A 91 3.50 10.15 -14.24
CA ALA A 91 3.11 8.79 -13.89
C ALA A 91 2.97 7.86 -15.12
N ARG A 92 2.94 8.42 -16.34
CA ARG A 92 2.70 7.62 -17.55
C ARG A 92 3.81 6.58 -17.76
N GLY A 93 3.42 5.32 -17.88
CA GLY A 93 4.34 4.20 -18.10
C GLY A 93 5.18 3.82 -16.88
N ARG A 94 4.85 4.33 -15.68
CA ARG A 94 5.49 3.95 -14.43
C ARG A 94 4.66 2.89 -13.71
N SER A 95 5.33 1.87 -13.18
CA SER A 95 4.73 0.92 -12.22
C SER A 95 4.73 1.48 -10.79
N SER A 96 5.55 2.49 -10.50
CA SER A 96 5.63 3.10 -9.17
C SER A 96 5.41 4.61 -9.23
N ILE A 97 4.58 5.13 -8.31
CA ILE A 97 4.23 6.54 -8.20
C ILE A 97 4.36 6.96 -6.74
N THR A 98 5.00 8.10 -6.50
CA THR A 98 5.03 8.74 -5.19
C THR A 98 4.00 9.87 -5.13
N PHE A 99 3.32 10.00 -4.01
CA PHE A 99 2.33 11.05 -3.78
C PHE A 99 2.29 11.44 -2.29
N GLN A 100 1.50 12.45 -1.96
CA GLN A 100 1.34 12.90 -0.58
C GLN A 100 -0.14 12.91 -0.19
N CYS A 101 -0.43 12.57 1.05
CA CYS A 101 -1.76 12.66 1.64
C CYS A 101 -1.65 13.32 3.01
N ILE A 102 -2.61 14.18 3.36
CA ILE A 102 -2.67 14.81 4.67
C ILE A 102 -3.53 13.95 5.57
N PHE A 103 -3.02 13.65 6.76
CA PHE A 103 -3.76 12.95 7.81
C PHE A 103 -3.81 13.81 9.07
N LEU A 104 -4.98 13.91 9.71
CA LEU A 104 -5.05 14.35 11.09
C LEU A 104 -4.46 13.23 11.95
N THR A 105 -3.43 13.55 12.72
CA THR A 105 -2.74 12.62 13.62
C THR A 105 -2.79 13.18 15.03
N GLN A 106 -2.71 12.30 16.01
CA GLN A 106 -2.62 12.68 17.40
C GLN A 106 -1.22 12.36 17.92
N ARG A 107 -0.72 13.23 18.79
CA ARG A 107 0.53 13.00 19.51
C ARG A 107 0.43 13.54 20.92
N GLU A 108 1.26 13.00 21.79
CA GLU A 108 1.49 13.57 23.10
C GLU A 108 2.40 14.81 22.98
N ALA A 109 1.95 15.93 23.53
CA ALA A 109 2.76 17.13 23.67
C ALA A 109 3.63 17.06 24.93
N MET A 110 4.66 17.91 25.00
CA MET A 110 5.44 18.11 26.22
C MET A 110 4.49 18.44 27.39
N GLY A 111 4.42 17.54 28.38
CA GLY A 111 3.51 17.67 29.52
C GLY A 111 2.32 16.71 29.53
N GLY A 112 2.25 15.73 28.62
CA GLY A 112 1.26 14.65 28.65
C GLY A 112 -0.11 14.99 28.05
N ALA A 113 -0.26 16.18 27.45
CA ALA A 113 -1.50 16.56 26.78
C ALA A 113 -1.59 15.94 25.39
N GLU A 114 -2.73 15.33 25.05
CA GLU A 114 -3.03 14.86 23.71
C GLU A 114 -3.34 16.05 22.79
N VAL A 115 -2.62 16.17 21.67
CA VAL A 115 -2.82 17.23 20.68
C VAL A 115 -2.97 16.63 19.29
N THR A 116 -3.94 17.11 18.53
CA THR A 116 -4.13 16.74 17.12
C THR A 116 -3.40 17.71 16.20
N GLU A 117 -2.79 17.18 15.14
CA GLU A 117 -2.09 17.95 14.12
C GLU A 117 -2.23 17.32 12.73
N HIS A 118 -2.31 18.15 11.70
CA HIS A 118 -2.31 17.69 10.31
C HIS A 118 -0.88 17.40 9.87
N LYS A 119 -0.62 16.18 9.41
CA LYS A 119 0.67 15.76 8.84
C LYS A 119 0.52 15.41 7.37
N THR A 120 1.40 15.98 6.55
CA THR A 120 1.59 15.56 5.17
C THR A 120 2.50 14.33 5.16
N ILE A 121 1.94 13.18 4.77
CA ILE A 121 2.66 11.92 4.67
C ILE A 121 3.01 11.66 3.20
N SER A 122 4.28 11.39 2.92
CA SER A 122 4.71 10.89 1.61
C SER A 122 4.43 9.39 1.52
N LEU A 123 3.89 8.94 0.39
CA LEU A 123 3.47 7.57 0.13
C LEU A 123 4.01 7.10 -1.22
N ARG A 124 4.15 5.79 -1.36
CA ARG A 124 4.51 5.10 -2.60
C ARG A 124 3.39 4.14 -2.97
N SER A 125 2.97 4.17 -4.22
CA SER A 125 2.11 3.16 -4.83
C SER A 125 2.95 2.32 -5.79
N LEU A 126 2.80 1.01 -5.74
CA LEU A 126 3.40 0.05 -6.67
C LEU A 126 2.29 -0.76 -7.35
N CYS A 127 2.24 -0.71 -8.68
CA CYS A 127 1.43 -1.57 -9.52
C CYS A 127 2.31 -2.71 -10.04
N GLY A 128 1.97 -3.95 -9.65
CA GLY A 128 2.75 -5.14 -9.98
C GLY A 128 1.86 -6.38 -10.15
N PRO A 129 2.45 -7.55 -10.45
CA PRO A 129 1.71 -8.80 -10.54
C PRO A 129 1.25 -9.27 -9.15
N GLY A 130 0.00 -9.71 -9.06
CA GLY A 130 -0.52 -10.52 -7.96
C GLY A 130 -0.16 -11.99 -8.11
N ASP A 131 -0.76 -12.84 -7.27
CA ASP A 131 -0.40 -14.25 -7.18
C ASP A 131 -0.73 -15.05 -8.46
N GLN A 132 -1.67 -14.57 -9.28
CA GLN A 132 -2.02 -15.15 -10.58
C GLN A 132 -1.55 -14.29 -11.77
N GLY A 133 -0.66 -13.31 -11.52
CA GLY A 133 -0.16 -12.39 -12.53
C GLY A 133 -1.12 -11.26 -12.91
N GLU A 134 -2.28 -11.16 -12.24
CA GLU A 134 -3.20 -10.03 -12.37
C GLU A 134 -2.57 -8.74 -11.83
N PRO A 135 -2.89 -7.55 -12.40
CA PRO A 135 -2.37 -6.30 -11.86
C PRO A 135 -3.00 -6.01 -10.50
N VAL A 136 -2.16 -5.68 -9.51
CA VAL A 136 -2.57 -5.23 -8.18
C VAL A 136 -1.80 -3.98 -7.80
N ILE A 137 -2.42 -3.13 -6.98
CA ILE A 137 -1.77 -1.97 -6.37
C ILE A 137 -1.51 -2.26 -4.89
N THR A 138 -0.29 -1.93 -4.45
CA THR A 138 0.06 -1.83 -3.04
C THR A 138 0.49 -0.40 -2.73
N ILE A 139 -0.16 0.23 -1.73
CA ILE A 139 0.22 1.54 -1.19
C ILE A 139 0.99 1.34 0.11
N MET A 140 2.15 1.98 0.21
CA MET A 140 3.12 1.78 1.28
C MET A 140 3.81 3.10 1.64
N LEU A 141 4.45 3.12 2.81
CA LEU A 141 5.37 4.19 3.17
C LEU A 141 6.64 4.09 2.30
N PRO A 142 7.34 5.20 2.02
CA PRO A 142 8.43 5.21 1.04
C PRO A 142 9.62 4.31 1.38
N TRP A 143 9.77 3.98 2.66
CA TRP A 143 10.84 3.15 3.23
C TRP A 143 10.43 1.70 3.47
N GLU A 144 9.15 1.36 3.26
CA GLU A 144 8.69 -0.03 3.25
C GLU A 144 8.99 -0.63 1.88
N ASP A 145 9.34 -1.92 1.83
CA ASP A 145 9.66 -2.67 0.60
C ASP A 145 8.53 -3.60 0.18
#